data_AF-A0A814E7H1-F1
#
_entry.id   AF-A0A814E7H1-F1
#
_cell.length_a   1.000
_cell.length_b   1.000
_cell.length_c   1.000
_cell.angle_alpha   90.00
_cell.angle_beta   90.00
_cell.angle_gamma   90.00
#
_symmetry.space_group_name_H-M   'P 1'
#
loop_
_entity.id
_entity.type
_entity.pdbx_description
1 polymer ?
#
loop_
_entity_poly.entity_id
_entity_poly.type
_entity_poly.pdbx_seq_one_letter_code
_entity_poly.pdbx_strand_id
1 'polypeptide(L)'
;MHALGLHVAMPPFLRKRKQFTTIEANKSRLITKIRSNSSIKDLKIYLSIACALINCYKPEVLKSKPGDIESSKEMLELVNKPNLVEQLLNESNLSRFSNWTTVNATEFLEFPILTESQIRKLTFGIFQLKRARSYAEEYASSTDLTNLSIKYAVQVCKTKPDLCRVIPKSAHSKRKTYYPTIRFSKSKVVGWYCQCPIGSRVVGCCSHVASAIWFLGFERWQSHQRVQSSGSHLLNASDSIQITDFEDDDEDNQTRYRLA
;
A
#
# COMPACT_ATOMS: atom_id res chain seq x y z
N MET A 1 -6.96 43.16 11.99
CA MET A 1 -6.89 42.23 10.84
C MET A 1 -8.28 41.73 10.45
N HIS A 2 -8.98 40.98 11.30
CA HIS A 2 -10.33 40.47 10.98
C HIS A 2 -11.36 41.57 10.66
N ALA A 3 -11.35 42.68 11.42
CA ALA A 3 -12.20 43.86 11.17
C ALA A 3 -11.87 44.60 9.86
N LEU A 4 -10.74 44.31 9.22
CA LEU A 4 -10.31 44.89 7.93
C LEU A 4 -10.58 43.93 6.76
N GLY A 5 -11.35 42.85 6.97
CA GLY A 5 -11.62 41.83 5.95
C GLY A 5 -10.46 40.85 5.71
N LEU A 6 -9.42 40.89 6.56
CA LEU A 6 -8.26 40.00 6.48
C LEU A 6 -8.53 38.76 7.36
N HIS A 7 -9.11 37.73 6.74
CA HIS A 7 -9.52 36.47 7.38
C HIS A 7 -8.56 35.31 7.08
N VAL A 8 -8.53 34.31 7.98
CA VAL A 8 -7.87 33.02 7.72
C VAL A 8 -8.79 32.19 6.83
N ALA A 9 -8.37 31.93 5.60
CA ALA A 9 -9.10 31.12 4.64
C ALA A 9 -8.12 30.33 3.77
N MET A 10 -8.60 29.25 3.17
CA MET A 10 -7.84 28.49 2.19
C MET A 10 -7.70 29.30 0.90
N PRO A 11 -6.50 29.46 0.33
CA PRO A 11 -6.32 30.19 -0.92
C PRO A 11 -7.02 29.43 -2.08
N PRO A 12 -7.47 30.14 -3.13
CA PRO A 12 -8.02 29.50 -4.30
C PRO A 12 -6.98 28.61 -4.99
N PHE A 13 -7.44 27.50 -5.60
CA PHE A 13 -6.60 26.56 -6.35
C PHE A 13 -6.75 26.77 -7.87
N LEU A 14 -5.68 26.52 -8.62
CA LEU A 14 -5.63 26.83 -10.06
C LEU A 14 -6.54 25.94 -10.92
N ARG A 15 -7.02 24.79 -10.42
CA ARG A 15 -7.99 23.89 -11.09
C ARG A 15 -7.71 23.75 -12.61
N LYS A 16 -6.48 23.35 -12.96
CA LYS A 16 -6.00 23.15 -14.35
C LYS A 16 -5.89 24.41 -15.23
N ARG A 17 -6.12 25.63 -14.71
CA ARG A 17 -5.84 26.91 -15.40
C ARG A 17 -4.39 27.36 -15.18
N LYS A 18 -3.84 28.12 -16.14
CA LYS A 18 -2.49 28.71 -16.01
C LYS A 18 -2.42 29.89 -15.04
N GLN A 19 -3.55 30.53 -14.74
CA GLN A 19 -3.61 31.73 -13.91
C GLN A 19 -4.94 31.83 -13.17
N PHE A 20 -4.91 32.44 -11.97
CA PHE A 20 -6.10 32.86 -11.24
C PHE A 20 -6.85 33.97 -11.98
N THR A 21 -8.17 34.03 -11.80
CA THR A 21 -8.91 35.26 -12.11
C THR A 21 -8.43 36.40 -11.22
N THR A 22 -8.68 37.64 -11.63
CA THR A 22 -8.35 38.84 -10.84
C THR A 22 -8.92 38.75 -9.41
N ILE A 23 -10.14 38.26 -9.26
CA ILE A 23 -10.79 38.10 -7.94
C ILE A 23 -10.06 37.05 -7.09
N GLU A 24 -9.70 35.91 -7.67
CA GLU A 24 -8.97 34.84 -6.97
C GLU A 24 -7.55 35.29 -6.59
N ALA A 25 -6.84 35.99 -7.49
CA ALA A 25 -5.52 36.54 -7.21
C ALA A 25 -5.56 37.55 -6.06
N ASN A 26 -6.56 38.45 -6.04
CA ASN A 26 -6.75 39.42 -4.98
C ASN A 26 -7.08 38.74 -3.63
N LYS A 27 -7.98 37.73 -3.64
CA LYS A 27 -8.29 36.94 -2.44
C LYS A 27 -7.06 36.20 -1.90
N SER A 28 -6.26 35.60 -2.77
CA SER A 28 -4.99 34.96 -2.40
C SER A 28 -4.00 35.95 -1.79
N ARG A 29 -3.94 37.19 -2.32
CA ARG A 29 -3.09 38.25 -1.77
C ARG A 29 -3.49 38.67 -0.35
N LEU A 30 -4.79 38.74 -0.05
CA LEU A 30 -5.27 39.05 1.31
C LEU A 30 -4.81 37.99 2.31
N ILE A 31 -4.85 36.71 1.94
CA ILE A 31 -4.40 35.60 2.80
C ILE A 31 -2.88 35.63 3.00
N THR A 32 -2.12 35.78 1.92
CA THR A 32 -0.64 35.82 1.95
C THR A 32 -0.07 37.10 2.56
N LYS A 33 -0.88 38.15 2.75
CA LYS A 33 -0.50 39.34 3.51
C LYS A 33 -0.45 39.05 5.02
N ILE A 34 -1.27 38.14 5.51
CA ILE A 34 -1.32 37.73 6.93
C ILE A 34 -0.35 36.58 7.20
N ARG A 35 -0.13 35.70 6.22
CA ARG A 35 0.75 34.54 6.34
C ARG A 35 1.84 34.60 5.29
N SER A 36 3.09 34.64 5.74
CA SER A 36 4.23 34.60 4.83
C SER A 36 4.26 33.26 4.07
N ASN A 37 4.44 33.33 2.75
CA ASN A 37 4.69 32.15 1.93
C ASN A 37 5.96 31.40 2.35
N SER A 38 6.88 32.07 3.07
CA SER A 38 8.06 31.40 3.65
C SER A 38 7.68 30.30 4.64
N SER A 39 6.55 30.44 5.35
CA SER A 39 6.07 29.47 6.34
C SER A 39 5.51 28.18 5.73
N ILE A 40 5.33 28.12 4.40
CA ILE A 40 4.97 26.87 3.71
C ILE A 40 6.05 25.80 3.92
N LYS A 41 7.32 26.21 4.02
CA LYS A 41 8.44 25.31 4.33
C LYS A 41 8.29 24.64 5.70
N ASP A 42 7.60 25.32 6.63
CA ASP A 42 7.37 24.85 7.99
C ASP A 42 6.08 24.04 8.13
N LEU A 43 5.33 23.82 7.03
CA LEU A 43 4.06 23.08 7.06
C LEU A 43 4.22 21.68 7.66
N LYS A 44 5.34 21.01 7.35
CA LYS A 44 5.68 19.71 7.95
C LYS A 44 5.77 19.80 9.48
N ILE A 45 6.41 20.85 9.99
CA ILE A 45 6.57 21.09 11.43
C ILE A 45 5.21 21.37 12.07
N TYR A 46 4.40 22.24 11.46
CA TYR A 46 3.05 22.55 11.96
C TYR A 46 2.17 21.31 12.00
N LEU A 47 2.21 20.47 10.95
CA LEU A 47 1.47 19.21 10.93
C LEU A 47 1.97 18.26 12.01
N SER A 48 3.29 18.12 12.20
CA SER A 48 3.85 17.30 13.27
C SER A 48 3.43 17.77 14.66
N ILE A 49 3.42 19.08 14.91
CA ILE A 49 2.92 19.66 16.18
C ILE A 49 1.43 19.34 16.36
N ALA A 50 0.61 19.58 15.33
CA ALA A 50 -0.83 19.29 15.39
C ALA A 50 -1.10 17.81 15.67
N CYS A 51 -0.40 16.89 14.98
CA CYS A 51 -0.49 15.45 15.24
C CYS A 51 -0.04 15.09 16.66
N ALA A 52 1.05 15.67 17.16
CA ALA A 52 1.51 15.43 18.52
C ALA A 52 0.48 15.90 19.57
N LEU A 53 -0.12 17.08 19.37
CA LEU A 53 -1.19 17.59 20.24
C LEU A 53 -2.42 16.69 20.19
N ILE A 54 -2.82 16.22 19.01
CA ILE A 54 -3.91 15.25 18.86
C ILE A 54 -3.58 13.98 19.64
N ASN A 55 -2.40 13.40 19.43
CA ASN A 55 -1.98 12.17 20.11
C ASN A 55 -1.89 12.33 21.64
N CYS A 56 -1.56 13.54 22.14
CA CYS A 56 -1.42 13.81 23.56
C CYS A 56 -2.76 14.11 24.27
N TYR A 57 -3.69 14.80 23.59
CA TYR A 57 -4.86 15.38 24.25
C TYR A 57 -6.21 14.89 23.71
N LYS A 58 -6.28 14.29 22.52
CA LYS A 58 -7.53 13.71 22.05
C LYS A 58 -7.73 12.32 22.67
N PRO A 59 -8.94 12.01 23.15
CA PRO A 59 -9.28 10.65 23.53
C PRO A 59 -9.19 9.73 22.31
N GLU A 60 -8.96 8.44 22.55
CA GLU A 60 -8.87 7.42 21.51
C GLU A 60 -10.06 7.52 20.54
N VAL A 61 -9.76 7.71 19.26
CA VAL A 61 -10.77 7.86 18.20
C VAL A 61 -11.54 6.54 17.99
N LEU A 62 -10.88 5.41 18.27
CA LEU A 62 -11.44 4.07 18.17
C LEU A 62 -11.32 3.40 19.53
N LYS A 63 -12.41 2.77 19.98
CA LYS A 63 -12.36 1.93 21.18
C LYS A 63 -11.55 0.67 20.86
N SER A 64 -10.59 0.35 21.73
CA SER A 64 -9.83 -0.91 21.65
C SER A 64 -10.77 -2.11 21.55
N LYS A 65 -10.52 -2.97 20.57
CA LYS A 65 -11.23 -4.24 20.38
C LYS A 65 -10.54 -5.37 21.14
N PRO A 66 -11.27 -6.46 21.47
CA PRO A 66 -10.66 -7.69 21.96
C PRO A 66 -9.70 -8.25 20.89
N GLY A 67 -8.40 -8.14 21.12
CA GLY A 67 -7.34 -8.53 20.16
C GLY A 67 -6.34 -7.43 19.84
N ASP A 68 -6.69 -6.16 20.06
CA ASP A 68 -5.78 -5.02 19.80
C ASP A 68 -4.59 -5.02 20.77
N ILE A 69 -4.80 -5.45 22.02
CA ILE A 69 -3.73 -5.56 23.02
C ILE A 69 -2.69 -6.61 22.60
N GLU A 70 -3.14 -7.78 22.15
CA GLU A 70 -2.25 -8.86 21.68
C GLU A 70 -1.51 -8.43 20.42
N SER A 71 -2.23 -7.84 19.46
CA SER A 71 -1.64 -7.29 18.25
C SER A 71 -0.60 -6.21 18.58
N SER A 72 -0.90 -5.31 19.51
CA SER A 72 0.03 -4.25 19.93
C SER A 72 1.29 -4.80 20.58
N LYS A 73 1.17 -5.83 21.43
CA LYS A 73 2.33 -6.53 22.01
C LYS A 73 3.21 -7.13 20.92
N GLU A 74 2.61 -7.83 19.95
CA GLU A 74 3.35 -8.41 18.83
C GLU A 74 4.02 -7.34 17.96
N MET A 75 3.34 -6.22 17.69
CA MET A 75 3.92 -5.08 16.98
C MET A 75 5.12 -4.49 17.74
N LEU A 76 5.03 -4.33 19.06
CA LEU A 76 6.13 -3.84 19.90
C LEU A 76 7.32 -4.79 19.94
N GLU A 77 7.08 -6.11 19.93
CA GLU A 77 8.15 -7.10 19.82
C GLU A 77 8.86 -7.06 18.46
N LEU A 78 8.16 -6.65 17.40
CA LEU A 78 8.70 -6.57 16.04
C LEU A 78 9.41 -5.24 15.75
N VAL A 79 9.01 -4.13 16.39
CA VAL A 79 9.42 -2.76 15.98
C VAL A 79 10.93 -2.54 15.87
N ASN A 80 11.71 -3.19 16.74
CA ASN A 80 13.18 -3.06 16.78
C ASN A 80 13.91 -4.23 16.09
N LYS A 81 13.18 -5.18 15.50
CA LYS A 81 13.80 -6.33 14.82
C LYS A 81 14.24 -5.93 13.41
N PRO A 82 15.43 -6.39 12.96
CA PRO A 82 15.87 -6.16 11.59
C PRO A 82 15.04 -7.00 10.60
N ASN A 83 14.97 -6.55 9.35
CA ASN A 83 14.36 -7.33 8.28
C ASN A 83 15.34 -8.41 7.79
N LEU A 84 15.14 -9.64 8.25
CA LEU A 84 16.01 -10.77 7.89
C LEU A 84 15.96 -11.13 6.41
N VAL A 85 14.86 -10.83 5.71
CA VAL A 85 14.76 -11.08 4.25
C VAL A 85 15.58 -10.05 3.48
N GLU A 86 15.54 -8.79 3.90
CA GLU A 86 16.40 -7.74 3.35
C GLU A 86 17.89 -8.07 3.52
N GLN A 87 18.30 -8.44 4.74
CA GLN A 87 19.67 -8.86 5.04
C GLN A 87 20.11 -10.03 4.15
N LEU A 88 19.27 -11.07 4.06
CA LEU A 88 19.52 -12.24 3.23
C LEU A 88 19.73 -11.87 1.75
N LEU A 89 18.89 -10.98 1.21
CA LEU A 89 18.98 -10.55 -0.18
C LEU A 89 20.28 -9.78 -0.46
N ASN A 90 20.71 -8.95 0.49
CA ASN A 90 21.91 -8.14 0.37
C ASN A 90 23.19 -9.00 0.51
N GLU A 91 23.27 -9.84 1.53
CA GLU A 91 24.43 -10.69 1.82
C GLU A 91 24.68 -11.74 0.72
N SER A 92 23.61 -12.36 0.22
CA SER A 92 23.70 -13.39 -0.83
C SER A 92 23.66 -12.80 -2.25
N ASN A 93 23.67 -11.46 -2.41
CA ASN A 93 23.58 -10.74 -3.69
C ASN A 93 22.43 -11.25 -4.58
N LEU A 94 21.28 -11.56 -3.96
CA LEU A 94 20.12 -12.17 -4.62
C LEU A 94 19.24 -11.15 -5.35
N SER A 95 19.64 -9.89 -5.41
CA SER A 95 18.95 -8.88 -6.23
C SER A 95 19.00 -9.21 -7.73
N ARG A 96 20.10 -9.85 -8.19
CA ARG A 96 20.37 -10.18 -9.60
C ARG A 96 19.37 -11.20 -10.16
N PHE A 97 18.83 -10.91 -11.35
CA PHE A 97 17.87 -11.78 -12.07
C PHE A 97 18.38 -13.19 -12.35
N SER A 98 19.69 -13.38 -12.57
CA SER A 98 20.29 -14.69 -12.85
C SER A 98 20.05 -15.73 -11.75
N ASN A 99 19.82 -15.28 -10.51
CA ASN A 99 19.60 -16.11 -9.33
C ASN A 99 18.16 -16.64 -9.24
N TRP A 100 17.29 -16.26 -10.17
CA TRP A 100 15.86 -16.57 -10.13
C TRP A 100 15.42 -17.31 -11.39
N THR A 101 14.40 -18.14 -11.23
CA THR A 101 13.70 -18.81 -12.32
C THR A 101 12.23 -18.40 -12.28
N THR A 102 11.70 -17.95 -13.41
CA THR A 102 10.29 -17.60 -13.52
C THR A 102 9.45 -18.86 -13.66
N VAL A 103 8.41 -19.00 -12.85
CA VAL A 103 7.45 -20.09 -12.87
C VAL A 103 6.02 -19.54 -12.76
N ASN A 104 5.04 -20.32 -13.20
CA ASN A 104 3.64 -20.01 -12.93
C ASN A 104 3.30 -20.42 -11.50
N ALA A 105 2.85 -19.47 -10.68
CA ALA A 105 2.55 -19.72 -9.28
C ALA A 105 1.40 -20.72 -9.08
N THR A 106 0.43 -20.76 -10.00
CA THR A 106 -0.73 -21.67 -9.89
C THR A 106 -0.35 -23.14 -10.10
N GLU A 107 0.74 -23.42 -10.81
CA GLU A 107 1.16 -24.77 -11.18
C GLU A 107 2.38 -25.26 -10.39
N PHE A 108 3.35 -24.38 -10.11
CA PHE A 108 4.71 -24.80 -9.71
C PHE A 108 5.19 -24.26 -8.36
N LEU A 109 4.38 -23.47 -7.64
CA LEU A 109 4.79 -22.88 -6.36
C LEU A 109 4.05 -23.50 -5.16
N GLU A 110 4.77 -24.31 -4.37
CA GLU A 110 4.34 -24.83 -3.06
C GLU A 110 4.32 -23.75 -1.97
N PHE A 111 3.40 -22.79 -2.08
CA PHE A 111 3.18 -21.73 -1.10
C PHE A 111 2.15 -22.17 -0.05
N PRO A 112 2.30 -21.78 1.23
CA PRO A 112 1.36 -22.17 2.29
C PRO A 112 -0.06 -21.67 2.02
N ILE A 113 -1.04 -22.51 2.30
CA ILE A 113 -2.46 -22.12 2.28
C ILE A 113 -2.73 -21.33 3.57
N LEU A 114 -3.22 -20.11 3.43
CA LEU A 114 -3.46 -19.18 4.53
C LEU A 114 -4.95 -18.89 4.65
N THR A 115 -5.43 -18.73 5.87
CA THR A 115 -6.78 -18.19 6.14
C THR A 115 -6.77 -16.67 6.09
N GLU A 116 -7.96 -16.07 5.95
CA GLU A 116 -8.09 -14.62 5.98
C GLU A 116 -7.59 -14.02 7.31
N SER A 117 -7.82 -14.70 8.44
CA SER A 117 -7.33 -14.28 9.76
C SER A 117 -5.80 -14.28 9.82
N GLN A 118 -5.15 -15.30 9.28
CA GLN A 118 -3.68 -15.35 9.21
C GLN A 118 -3.12 -14.22 8.37
N ILE A 119 -3.76 -13.90 7.24
CA ILE A 119 -3.34 -12.79 6.37
C ILE A 119 -3.53 -11.45 7.09
N ARG A 120 -4.67 -11.23 7.76
CA ARG A 120 -4.94 -10.01 8.54
C ARG A 120 -3.91 -9.79 9.64
N LYS A 121 -3.48 -10.88 10.30
CA LYS A 121 -2.41 -10.84 11.30
C LYS A 121 -1.08 -10.43 10.69
N LEU A 122 -0.71 -10.99 9.54
CA LEU A 122 0.54 -10.64 8.84
C LEU A 122 0.57 -9.17 8.37
N THR A 123 -0.56 -8.63 7.91
CA THR A 123 -0.62 -7.26 7.38
C THR A 123 -0.82 -6.20 8.46
N PHE A 124 -1.23 -6.59 9.68
CA PHE A 124 -1.70 -5.70 10.76
C PHE A 124 -2.70 -4.64 10.26
N GLY A 125 -3.54 -4.99 9.27
CA GLY A 125 -4.47 -4.02 8.71
C GLY A 125 -5.24 -4.48 7.48
N ILE A 126 -6.53 -4.17 7.49
CA ILE A 126 -7.50 -4.46 6.41
C ILE A 126 -7.26 -3.56 5.20
N PHE A 127 -6.76 -2.34 5.41
CA PHE A 127 -6.57 -1.37 4.34
C PHE A 127 -5.64 -1.89 3.23
N GLN A 128 -4.54 -2.53 3.62
CA GLN A 128 -3.61 -3.13 2.64
C GLN A 128 -4.28 -4.26 1.84
N LEU A 129 -5.23 -4.99 2.46
CA LEU A 129 -6.00 -6.05 1.82
C LEU A 129 -7.07 -5.51 0.87
N LYS A 130 -7.67 -4.35 1.16
CA LYS A 130 -8.61 -3.70 0.21
C LYS A 130 -7.95 -3.43 -1.14
N ARG A 131 -6.66 -3.07 -1.14
CA ARG A 131 -5.87 -2.84 -2.37
C ARG A 131 -5.22 -4.11 -2.94
N ALA A 132 -5.15 -5.19 -2.16
CA ALA A 132 -4.42 -6.41 -2.53
C ALA A 132 -4.90 -7.00 -3.87
N ARG A 133 -6.21 -6.99 -4.11
CA ARG A 133 -6.80 -7.49 -5.36
C ARG A 133 -6.35 -6.69 -6.59
N SER A 134 -6.47 -5.37 -6.54
CA SER A 134 -6.08 -4.50 -7.66
C SER A 134 -4.60 -4.68 -8.02
N TYR A 135 -3.72 -4.75 -7.02
CA TYR A 135 -2.32 -5.08 -7.27
C TYR A 135 -2.13 -6.51 -7.80
N ALA A 136 -2.92 -7.49 -7.35
CA ALA A 136 -2.83 -8.88 -7.83
C ALA A 136 -3.17 -8.99 -9.32
N GLU A 137 -4.15 -8.22 -9.77
CA GLU A 137 -4.54 -8.11 -11.18
C GLU A 137 -3.41 -7.51 -12.04
N GLU A 138 -2.57 -6.62 -11.50
CA GLU A 138 -1.36 -6.11 -12.20
C GLU A 138 -0.27 -7.18 -12.39
N TYR A 139 -0.28 -8.24 -11.58
CA TYR A 139 0.67 -9.36 -11.64
C TYR A 139 0.12 -10.56 -12.43
N ALA A 140 -1.19 -10.74 -12.46
CA ALA A 140 -1.91 -11.84 -13.08
C ALA A 140 -2.13 -11.64 -14.58
N SER A 141 -2.09 -12.70 -15.41
CA SER A 141 -2.34 -12.65 -16.86
C SER A 141 -3.68 -12.03 -17.25
N SER A 142 -4.68 -12.13 -16.38
CA SER A 142 -6.02 -11.57 -16.53
C SER A 142 -6.40 -10.76 -15.29
N THR A 143 -7.28 -9.77 -15.46
CA THR A 143 -7.95 -9.08 -14.34
C THR A 143 -9.02 -9.96 -13.70
N ASP A 144 -9.51 -10.97 -14.43
CA ASP A 144 -10.33 -12.02 -13.86
C ASP A 144 -9.44 -13.03 -13.13
N LEU A 145 -9.26 -12.81 -11.83
CA LEU A 145 -8.50 -13.69 -10.95
C LEU A 145 -9.18 -15.04 -10.69
N THR A 146 -10.45 -15.19 -11.09
CA THR A 146 -11.22 -16.41 -10.84
C THR A 146 -11.05 -17.46 -11.95
N ASN A 147 -10.44 -17.06 -13.07
CA ASN A 147 -10.19 -17.94 -14.19
C ASN A 147 -9.14 -19.01 -13.83
N LEU A 148 -9.50 -20.29 -13.96
CA LEU A 148 -8.63 -21.45 -13.72
C LEU A 148 -7.35 -21.45 -14.57
N SER A 149 -7.33 -20.73 -15.69
CA SER A 149 -6.16 -20.57 -16.58
C SER A 149 -5.30 -19.33 -16.28
N ILE A 150 -5.53 -18.67 -15.15
CA ILE A 150 -4.73 -17.51 -14.74
C ILE A 150 -3.26 -17.88 -14.59
N LYS A 151 -2.40 -17.12 -15.28
CA LYS A 151 -0.95 -17.19 -15.13
C LYS A 151 -0.52 -16.08 -14.21
N TYR A 152 0.05 -16.43 -13.06
CA TYR A 152 0.61 -15.48 -12.12
C TYR A 152 2.11 -15.72 -12.04
N ALA A 153 2.88 -14.88 -12.73
CA ALA A 153 4.31 -15.08 -12.87
C ALA A 153 5.04 -14.73 -11.57
N VAL A 154 5.76 -15.71 -11.02
CA VAL A 154 6.63 -15.54 -9.85
C VAL A 154 8.03 -16.00 -10.19
N GLN A 155 9.00 -15.39 -9.54
CA GLN A 155 10.40 -15.80 -9.61
C GLN A 155 10.76 -16.54 -8.32
N VAL A 156 11.23 -17.78 -8.45
CA VAL A 156 11.74 -18.58 -7.32
C VAL A 156 13.26 -18.56 -7.35
N CYS A 157 13.88 -18.40 -6.18
CA CYS A 157 15.33 -18.36 -6.10
C CYS A 157 15.92 -19.77 -6.31
N LYS A 158 16.91 -19.88 -7.21
CA LYS A 158 17.54 -21.15 -7.58
C LYS A 158 18.28 -21.80 -6.42
N THR A 159 18.93 -20.99 -5.59
CA THR A 159 19.73 -21.48 -4.43
C THR A 159 18.89 -21.62 -3.16
N LYS A 160 17.73 -20.95 -3.09
CA LYS A 160 16.88 -20.87 -1.90
C LYS A 160 15.40 -20.98 -2.32
N PRO A 161 14.89 -22.22 -2.53
CA PRO A 161 13.52 -22.44 -2.99
C PRO A 161 12.43 -21.92 -2.03
N ASP A 162 12.79 -21.66 -0.77
CA ASP A 162 11.94 -21.01 0.25
C ASP A 162 11.74 -19.50 0.02
N LEU A 163 12.27 -18.96 -1.07
CA LEU A 163 12.23 -17.55 -1.42
C LEU A 163 11.62 -17.35 -2.81
N CYS A 164 10.54 -16.57 -2.88
CA CYS A 164 9.94 -16.16 -4.14
C CYS A 164 9.77 -14.64 -4.21
N ARG A 165 9.69 -14.09 -5.42
CA ARG A 165 9.34 -12.70 -5.66
C ARG A 165 8.34 -12.55 -6.79
N VAL A 166 7.41 -11.62 -6.65
CA VAL A 166 6.41 -11.33 -7.67
C VAL A 166 6.93 -10.30 -8.67
N ILE A 167 6.58 -10.46 -9.95
CA ILE A 167 7.03 -9.60 -11.04
C ILE A 167 5.84 -8.82 -11.60
N PRO A 168 5.81 -7.48 -11.52
CA PRO A 168 4.80 -6.66 -12.19
C PRO A 168 4.79 -6.91 -13.71
N LYS A 169 3.61 -6.99 -14.34
CA LYS A 169 3.49 -7.15 -15.81
C LYS A 169 3.97 -5.93 -16.61
N SER A 170 3.99 -4.75 -15.98
CA SER A 170 4.16 -3.48 -16.70
C SER A 170 5.63 -3.08 -16.87
N ALA A 171 6.07 -3.09 -18.13
CA ALA A 171 7.16 -2.29 -18.67
C ALA A 171 6.65 -0.91 -19.20
N HIS A 172 5.70 -0.25 -18.51
CA HIS A 172 5.47 1.17 -18.78
C HIS A 172 6.73 1.93 -18.33
N SER A 173 7.46 2.45 -19.32
CA SER A 173 8.88 2.87 -19.28
C SER A 173 9.27 3.97 -18.29
N LYS A 174 8.38 4.35 -17.35
CA LYS A 174 8.60 5.43 -16.37
C LYS A 174 8.14 5.12 -14.93
N ARG A 175 7.47 4.00 -14.66
CA ARG A 175 7.02 3.67 -13.29
C ARG A 175 8.07 2.81 -12.57
N LYS A 176 8.35 3.13 -11.30
CA LYS A 176 9.23 2.32 -10.45
C LYS A 176 8.61 0.95 -10.22
N THR A 177 9.27 -0.08 -10.71
CA THR A 177 8.92 -1.49 -10.50
C THR A 177 9.51 -1.93 -9.16
N TYR A 178 8.65 -2.39 -8.25
CA TYR A 178 9.10 -3.00 -7.00
C TYR A 178 8.98 -4.52 -7.09
N TYR A 179 9.91 -5.25 -6.47
CA TYR A 179 9.87 -6.70 -6.38
C TYR A 179 9.55 -7.15 -4.95
N PRO A 180 8.27 -7.37 -4.61
CA PRO A 180 7.90 -7.97 -3.33
C PRO A 180 8.48 -9.37 -3.26
N THR A 181 9.33 -9.59 -2.27
CA THR A 181 10.03 -10.85 -2.03
C THR A 181 9.52 -11.43 -0.73
N ILE A 182 9.12 -12.70 -0.77
CA ILE A 182 8.53 -13.42 0.35
C ILE A 182 9.37 -14.65 0.63
N ARG A 183 9.73 -14.83 1.90
CA ARG A 183 10.30 -16.06 2.43
C ARG A 183 9.20 -16.86 3.10
N PHE A 184 9.08 -18.13 2.78
CA PHE A 184 8.00 -19.00 3.25
C PHE A 184 8.48 -20.42 3.50
N SER A 185 7.74 -21.16 4.30
CA SER A 185 7.84 -22.61 4.41
C SER A 185 6.54 -23.24 3.90
N LYS A 186 6.47 -24.57 3.85
CA LYS A 186 5.24 -25.29 3.48
C LYS A 186 4.01 -24.92 4.33
N SER A 187 4.22 -24.42 5.56
CA SER A 187 3.14 -24.15 6.51
C SER A 187 2.92 -22.67 6.84
N LYS A 188 3.89 -21.79 6.58
CA LYS A 188 3.78 -20.37 6.97
C LYS A 188 4.61 -19.43 6.12
N VAL A 189 4.20 -18.16 6.11
CA VAL A 189 5.06 -17.05 5.69
C VAL A 189 6.05 -16.76 6.81
N VAL A 190 7.34 -16.71 6.49
CA VAL A 190 8.43 -16.51 7.45
C VAL A 190 8.82 -15.03 7.53
N GLY A 191 8.78 -14.33 6.40
CA GLY A 191 9.09 -12.90 6.34
C GLY A 191 8.99 -12.36 4.92
N TRP A 192 9.16 -11.05 4.76
CA TRP A 192 9.05 -10.37 3.48
C TRP A 192 9.95 -9.15 3.40
N TYR A 193 10.22 -8.73 2.18
CA TYR A 193 10.86 -7.47 1.87
C TYR A 193 10.33 -6.92 0.56
N CYS A 194 10.24 -5.60 0.44
CA CYS A 194 9.90 -4.93 -0.81
C CYS A 194 10.76 -3.67 -0.97
N GLN A 195 11.09 -3.33 -2.21
CA GLN A 195 11.92 -2.17 -2.53
C GLN A 195 11.16 -0.82 -2.46
N CYS A 196 9.87 -0.84 -2.11
CA CYS A 196 9.11 0.39 -1.90
C CYS A 196 9.55 1.10 -0.61
N PRO A 197 9.29 2.41 -0.42
CA PRO A 197 9.77 3.19 0.72
C PRO A 197 9.43 2.64 2.11
N ILE A 198 8.38 1.82 2.21
CA ILE A 198 7.91 1.19 3.46
C ILE A 198 8.12 -0.32 3.48
N GLY A 199 8.83 -0.88 2.50
CA GLY A 199 8.89 -2.32 2.26
C GLY A 199 9.88 -3.08 3.13
N SER A 200 10.72 -2.39 3.91
CA SER A 200 11.58 -2.98 4.95
C SER A 200 10.85 -3.22 6.26
N ARG A 201 9.61 -2.71 6.43
CA ARG A 201 8.84 -2.88 7.66
C ARG A 201 8.64 -4.36 8.00
N VAL A 202 8.90 -4.67 9.26
CA VAL A 202 8.59 -5.96 9.89
C VAL A 202 7.27 -5.93 10.67
N VAL A 203 6.83 -4.73 11.08
CA VAL A 203 5.49 -4.49 11.64
C VAL A 203 4.52 -4.28 10.48
N GLY A 204 3.76 -5.32 10.16
CA GLY A 204 2.88 -5.33 8.98
C GLY A 204 3.68 -5.31 7.67
N CYS A 205 3.00 -5.04 6.56
CA CYS A 205 3.64 -5.01 5.26
C CYS A 205 3.07 -3.93 4.34
N CYS A 206 3.78 -3.65 3.24
CA CYS A 206 3.26 -2.79 2.20
C CYS A 206 2.15 -3.48 1.38
N SER A 207 1.37 -2.70 0.63
CA SER A 207 0.32 -3.21 -0.26
C SER A 207 0.84 -4.22 -1.29
N HIS A 208 2.05 -4.03 -1.79
CA HIS A 208 2.64 -4.96 -2.77
C HIS A 208 2.89 -6.35 -2.18
N VAL A 209 3.41 -6.41 -0.94
CA VAL A 209 3.60 -7.69 -0.22
C VAL A 209 2.25 -8.28 0.17
N ALA A 210 1.32 -7.47 0.68
CA ALA A 210 -0.02 -7.92 1.06
C ALA A 210 -0.75 -8.57 -0.12
N SER A 211 -0.66 -7.95 -1.30
CA SER A 211 -1.20 -8.46 -2.57
C SER A 211 -0.62 -9.83 -2.93
N ALA A 212 0.70 -9.95 -2.90
CA ALA A 212 1.40 -11.19 -3.21
C ALA A 212 1.01 -12.32 -2.24
N ILE A 213 1.04 -12.06 -0.92
CA ILE A 213 0.64 -13.04 0.10
C ILE A 213 -0.83 -13.43 -0.05
N TRP A 214 -1.71 -12.47 -0.30
CA TRP A 214 -3.14 -12.72 -0.47
C TRP A 214 -3.42 -13.61 -1.69
N PHE A 215 -2.83 -13.31 -2.84
CA PHE A 215 -3.05 -14.12 -4.05
C PHE A 215 -2.47 -15.53 -3.89
N LEU A 216 -1.21 -15.62 -3.45
CA LEU A 216 -0.48 -16.90 -3.33
C LEU A 216 -0.99 -17.80 -2.21
N GLY A 217 -1.39 -17.21 -1.08
CA GLY A 217 -1.80 -17.95 0.11
C GLY A 217 -3.30 -18.23 0.18
N PHE A 218 -4.14 -17.41 -0.45
CA PHE A 218 -5.59 -17.49 -0.28
C PHE A 218 -6.33 -17.54 -1.62
N GLU A 219 -6.29 -16.48 -2.43
CA GLU A 219 -7.20 -16.33 -3.58
C GLU A 219 -7.08 -17.46 -4.60
N ARG A 220 -5.86 -17.89 -4.95
CA ARG A 220 -5.65 -18.95 -5.94
C ARG A 220 -6.25 -20.32 -5.54
N TRP A 221 -6.56 -20.52 -4.26
CA TRP A 221 -7.13 -21.75 -3.71
C TRP A 221 -8.66 -21.72 -3.61
N GLN A 222 -9.30 -20.58 -3.91
CA GLN A 222 -10.75 -20.40 -3.75
C GLN A 222 -11.58 -20.91 -4.93
N SER A 223 -10.95 -21.54 -5.92
CA SER A 223 -11.53 -21.93 -7.22
C SER A 223 -12.64 -22.98 -7.18
N HIS A 224 -12.89 -23.63 -6.03
CA HIS A 224 -13.97 -24.63 -5.87
C HIS A 224 -15.18 -24.15 -5.04
N GLN A 225 -15.18 -22.91 -4.51
CA GLN A 225 -16.22 -22.47 -3.56
C GLN A 225 -17.07 -21.27 -4.02
N ARG A 226 -16.90 -20.75 -5.25
CA ARG A 226 -17.63 -19.53 -5.66
C ARG A 226 -18.66 -19.78 -6.76
N VAL A 227 -19.94 -19.70 -6.38
CA VAL A 227 -21.12 -19.56 -7.26
C VAL A 227 -21.51 -18.08 -7.43
N GLN A 228 -20.77 -17.11 -6.88
CA GLN A 228 -21.20 -15.70 -6.89
C GLN A 228 -20.16 -14.72 -7.44
N SER A 229 -20.70 -13.71 -8.12
CA SER A 229 -19.97 -12.72 -8.93
C SER A 229 -19.08 -11.78 -8.12
N SER A 230 -18.03 -11.37 -8.81
CA SER A 230 -16.78 -10.81 -8.30
C SER A 230 -16.90 -9.35 -7.85
N GLY A 231 -17.49 -9.08 -6.68
CA GLY A 231 -17.51 -7.73 -6.10
C GLY A 231 -17.93 -7.64 -4.63
N SER A 232 -18.55 -8.67 -4.09
CA SER A 232 -19.15 -8.66 -2.75
C SER A 232 -18.20 -9.08 -1.61
N HIS A 233 -17.09 -9.75 -1.90
CA HIS A 233 -16.34 -10.50 -0.88
C HIS A 233 -15.57 -9.62 0.14
N LEU A 234 -15.28 -8.35 -0.17
CA LEU A 234 -14.62 -7.43 0.76
C LEU A 234 -15.58 -6.44 1.43
N LEU A 235 -16.84 -6.37 0.99
CA LEU A 235 -17.88 -5.59 1.67
C LEU A 235 -18.31 -6.25 3.00
N ASN A 236 -18.13 -7.58 3.10
CA ASN A 236 -18.44 -8.35 4.32
C ASN A 236 -17.31 -8.34 5.36
N ALA A 237 -16.20 -7.65 5.11
CA ALA A 237 -15.24 -7.28 6.15
C ALA A 237 -15.81 -6.11 6.98
N SER A 238 -16.95 -6.36 7.61
CA SER A 238 -17.78 -5.43 8.36
C SER A 238 -17.13 -5.03 9.67
N ASP A 239 -16.00 -4.33 9.59
CA ASP A 239 -15.38 -3.76 10.78
C ASP A 239 -14.54 -2.51 10.51
N SER A 240 -14.89 -1.78 9.44
CA SER A 240 -14.55 -0.37 9.31
C SER A 240 -15.76 0.46 9.71
N ILE A 241 -15.70 1.07 10.90
CA ILE A 241 -16.44 2.30 11.19
C ILE A 241 -16.34 3.18 9.95
N GLN A 242 -17.48 3.60 9.45
CA GLN A 242 -17.60 4.42 8.26
C GLN A 242 -16.82 5.72 8.45
N ILE A 243 -15.59 5.73 7.95
CA ILE A 243 -14.85 6.94 7.63
C ILE A 243 -14.48 6.76 6.16
N THR A 244 -15.38 7.24 5.31
CA THR A 244 -15.15 7.44 3.88
C THR A 244 -14.20 8.61 3.71
N ASP A 245 -12.90 8.41 3.92
CA ASP A 245 -11.88 9.41 3.62
C ASP A 245 -10.93 8.87 2.55
N PHE A 246 -11.44 8.64 1.33
CA PHE A 246 -10.62 8.54 0.12
C PHE A 246 -11.47 8.98 -1.09
N GLU A 247 -11.66 10.28 -1.26
CA GLU A 247 -11.65 10.85 -2.61
C GLU A 247 -10.17 10.86 -3.05
N ASP A 248 -9.80 9.89 -3.89
CA ASP A 248 -8.52 9.87 -4.61
C ASP A 248 -8.52 11.06 -5.59
N ASP A 249 -7.87 12.16 -5.20
CA ASP A 249 -7.47 13.19 -6.15
C ASP A 249 -6.11 12.77 -6.76
N ASP A 250 -6.17 11.80 -7.68
CA ASP A 250 -5.07 11.45 -8.58
C ASP A 250 -4.83 12.62 -9.57
N GLU A 251 -4.38 13.79 -9.10
CA GLU A 251 -3.75 14.81 -9.94
C GLU A 251 -2.24 14.58 -10.04
N ASP A 252 -1.88 13.49 -10.72
CA ASP A 252 -0.55 13.34 -11.33
C ASP A 252 -0.70 12.87 -12.78
N ASN A 253 -1.42 13.67 -13.58
CA ASN A 253 -1.49 13.54 -15.03
C ASN A 253 -1.07 14.85 -15.71
N GLN A 254 0.23 15.16 -15.70
CA GLN A 254 0.77 16.10 -16.67
C GLN A 254 1.06 15.39 -18.01
N THR A 255 0.02 15.45 -18.84
CA THR A 255 0.08 15.87 -20.25
C THR A 255 0.80 14.94 -21.23
N ARG A 256 0.03 14.25 -22.07
CA ARG A 256 0.27 14.10 -23.52
C ARG A 256 -0.92 13.41 -24.21
N TYR A 257 -1.98 14.18 -24.49
CA TYR A 257 -2.80 13.89 -25.66
C TYR A 257 -2.13 14.56 -26.86
N ARG A 258 -1.61 13.74 -27.77
CA ARG A 258 -1.32 14.16 -29.14
C ARG A 258 -2.67 14.31 -29.84
N LEU A 259 -2.95 15.52 -30.30
CA LEU A 259 -4.01 15.81 -31.25
C LEU A 259 -3.57 15.24 -32.60
N ALA A 260 -4.42 14.40 -33.19
CA ALA A 260 -4.69 14.44 -34.62
C ALA A 260 -6.06 15.09 -34.77
#